data_AF-A0AAW2D8B4-F1
#
_entry.id   AF-A0AAW2D8B4-F1
#
_cell.length_a   1.000
_cell.length_b   1.000
_cell.length_c   1.000
_cell.angle_alpha   90.00
_cell.angle_beta   90.00
_cell.angle_gamma   90.00
#
_symmetry.space_group_name_H-M   'P 1'
#
loop_
_entity.id
_entity.type
_entity.pdbx_description
1 polymer ?
#
loop_
_entity_poly.entity_id
_entity_poly.type
_entity_poly.pdbx_seq_one_letter_code
_entity_poly.pdbx_strand_id
1 'polypeptide(L)'
;MGPTGEMDSGPGSPRQYQGRCWNIHLGRSFDDPSSYNGMNLQLFFYNPDLWWPNSMRKQSLYNVHITVDVKGYGEFDAWSHLFGFRKIESHIDSATSGRLFKVNGQPIIIHGGNWILSDGLLRLSKERSETDIKFHANMHFNMIHCWGGGLAERTEFYHYCDIYGLLDACCVRCWECQDTVIE
;
A
#
# COMPACT_ATOMS: atom_id res chain seq x y z
N MET A 1 -5.81 -32.23 -11.64
CA MET A 1 -6.90 -32.22 -10.63
C MET A 1 -6.27 -32.57 -9.29
N GLY A 2 -6.12 -31.58 -8.42
CA GLY A 2 -5.57 -31.66 -7.07
C GLY A 2 -6.12 -30.46 -6.30
N PRO A 3 -6.40 -30.59 -5.00
CA PRO A 3 -7.53 -29.92 -4.36
C PRO A 3 -7.24 -28.45 -4.08
N THR A 4 -8.16 -27.59 -4.52
CA THR A 4 -8.34 -26.23 -3.99
C THR A 4 -8.87 -26.36 -2.57
N GLY A 5 -8.00 -26.21 -1.57
CA GLY A 5 -8.42 -26.10 -0.18
C GLY A 5 -9.08 -24.74 0.04
N GLU A 6 -10.40 -24.72 0.16
CA GLU A 6 -11.13 -23.65 0.85
C GLU A 6 -10.70 -23.67 2.32
N MET A 7 -10.10 -22.58 2.79
CA MET A 7 -9.85 -22.37 4.22
C MET A 7 -11.07 -21.71 4.85
N ASP A 8 -11.58 -22.35 5.91
CA ASP A 8 -12.74 -22.01 6.73
C ASP A 8 -12.85 -20.53 7.12
N SER A 9 -14.04 -19.97 6.96
CA SER A 9 -14.41 -18.62 7.37
C SER A 9 -14.93 -18.59 8.81
N GLY A 10 -14.04 -18.31 9.77
CA GLY A 10 -14.42 -17.98 11.15
C GLY A 10 -14.87 -16.51 11.31
N PRO A 11 -15.76 -16.20 12.27
CA PRO A 11 -16.28 -14.84 12.48
C PRO A 11 -15.24 -13.99 13.21
N GLY A 12 -14.36 -13.35 12.42
CA GLY A 12 -13.28 -12.50 12.94
C GLY A 12 -12.19 -12.16 11.92
N SER A 13 -12.25 -12.69 10.69
CA SER A 13 -11.27 -12.35 9.65
C SER A 13 -11.51 -10.94 9.12
N PRO A 14 -10.50 -10.04 9.07
CA PRO A 14 -10.60 -8.80 8.33
C PRO A 14 -10.95 -9.13 6.88
N ARG A 15 -11.93 -8.41 6.32
CA ARG A 15 -12.51 -8.63 4.98
C ARG A 15 -11.45 -9.16 4.01
N GLN A 16 -11.65 -10.40 3.55
CA GLN A 16 -10.80 -11.09 2.58
C GLN A 16 -10.30 -10.13 1.51
N TYR A 17 -8.98 -9.98 1.45
CA TYR A 17 -8.28 -9.27 0.38
C TYR A 17 -8.73 -9.84 -0.97
N GLN A 18 -9.44 -9.04 -1.77
CA GLN A 18 -9.90 -9.44 -3.10
C GLN A 18 -8.84 -9.22 -4.19
N GLY A 19 -7.57 -9.47 -3.86
CA GLY A 19 -6.46 -9.42 -4.81
C GLY A 19 -5.94 -10.82 -5.09
N ARG A 20 -5.39 -11.03 -6.29
CA ARG A 20 -4.67 -12.27 -6.61
C ARG A 20 -3.42 -12.30 -5.71
N CYS A 21 -3.24 -13.34 -4.91
CA CYS A 21 -1.99 -13.49 -4.17
C CYS A 21 -0.91 -13.96 -5.16
N TRP A 22 0.09 -13.12 -5.44
CA TRP A 22 1.25 -13.55 -6.23
C TRP A 22 2.33 -14.00 -5.26
N ASN A 23 2.47 -15.31 -5.08
CA ASN A 23 3.62 -15.86 -4.38
C ASN A 23 4.81 -15.84 -5.35
N ILE A 24 5.65 -14.81 -5.24
CA ILE A 24 6.84 -14.66 -6.07
C ILE A 24 8.01 -15.31 -5.31
N HIS A 25 8.18 -16.62 -5.49
CA HIS A 25 9.32 -17.33 -4.91
C HIS A 25 10.60 -16.99 -5.69
N LEU A 26 11.53 -16.32 -5.02
CA LEU A 26 12.81 -15.89 -5.59
C LEU A 26 13.97 -16.55 -4.84
N GLY A 27 14.08 -17.87 -4.97
CA GLY A 27 15.21 -18.60 -4.41
C GLY A 27 16.46 -18.42 -5.29
N ARG A 28 17.53 -17.84 -4.74
CA ARG A 28 18.87 -18.00 -5.29
C ARG A 28 19.81 -18.47 -4.19
N SER A 29 20.38 -19.65 -4.37
CA SER A 29 21.38 -20.19 -3.45
C SER A 29 22.72 -19.49 -3.68
N PHE A 30 23.24 -18.83 -2.65
CA PHE A 30 24.58 -18.25 -2.65
C PHE A 30 25.56 -19.21 -1.98
N ASP A 31 26.76 -19.32 -2.56
CA ASP A 31 27.87 -20.08 -1.97
C ASP A 31 28.78 -19.18 -1.08
N ASP A 32 28.71 -17.84 -1.22
CA ASP A 32 29.53 -16.87 -0.48
C ASP A 32 28.75 -15.59 -0.10
N PRO A 33 28.69 -15.20 1.20
CA PRO A 33 28.12 -13.94 1.68
C PRO A 33 28.79 -12.65 1.21
N SER A 34 29.94 -12.68 0.52
CA SER A 34 30.60 -11.46 0.02
C SER A 34 30.13 -11.00 -1.36
N SER A 35 29.28 -11.79 -2.02
CA SER A 35 28.82 -11.60 -3.41
C SER A 35 27.57 -10.71 -3.57
N TYR A 36 27.16 -9.97 -2.53
CA TYR A 36 26.01 -9.05 -2.54
C TYR A 36 26.26 -7.80 -3.40
N ASN A 37 26.35 -7.94 -4.72
CA ASN A 37 26.12 -6.83 -5.62
C ASN A 37 24.62 -6.82 -5.97
N GLY A 38 23.98 -5.68 -5.72
CA GLY A 38 22.52 -5.49 -5.77
C GLY A 38 21.83 -6.25 -6.89
N MET A 39 20.90 -7.13 -6.53
CA MET A 39 20.06 -7.82 -7.49
C MET A 39 18.99 -6.88 -8.03
N ASN A 40 18.97 -6.72 -9.35
CA ASN A 40 17.84 -6.13 -10.04
C ASN A 40 17.04 -7.28 -10.69
N LEU A 41 15.81 -7.47 -10.25
CA LEU A 41 14.89 -8.43 -10.83
C LEU A 41 13.72 -7.68 -11.47
N GLN A 42 13.44 -7.99 -12.73
CA GLN A 42 12.28 -7.45 -13.43
C GLN A 42 11.14 -8.47 -13.43
N LEU A 43 9.96 -8.01 -13.02
CA LEU A 43 8.74 -8.81 -12.98
C LEU A 43 7.70 -8.14 -13.88
N PHE A 44 7.07 -8.92 -14.75
CA PHE A 44 6.05 -8.43 -15.67
C PHE A 44 4.67 -8.89 -15.22
N PHE A 45 3.76 -7.94 -15.00
CA PHE A 45 2.38 -8.21 -14.61
C PHE A 45 1.45 -7.93 -15.80
N TYR A 46 0.60 -8.90 -16.14
CA TYR A 46 -0.35 -8.77 -17.25
C TYR A 46 -1.75 -8.46 -16.72
N ASN A 47 -2.32 -7.34 -17.17
CA ASN A 47 -3.66 -6.88 -16.81
C ASN A 47 -3.96 -6.92 -15.30
N PRO A 48 -3.19 -6.20 -14.46
CA PRO A 48 -3.44 -6.16 -13.03
C PRO A 48 -4.73 -5.39 -12.71
N ASP A 49 -5.50 -5.88 -11.75
CA ASP A 49 -6.56 -5.09 -11.12
C ASP A 49 -5.94 -3.90 -10.39
N LEU A 50 -6.35 -2.68 -10.76
CA LEU A 50 -5.81 -1.44 -10.23
C LEU A 50 -6.42 -1.11 -8.86
N TRP A 51 -5.62 -0.48 -8.02
CA TRP A 51 -6.08 0.15 -6.78
C TRP A 51 -6.76 1.48 -7.08
N TRP A 52 -7.90 1.73 -6.43
CA TRP A 52 -8.67 2.97 -6.56
C TRP A 52 -8.94 3.60 -5.20
N PRO A 53 -8.97 4.94 -5.13
CA PRO A 53 -9.33 5.64 -3.91
C PRO A 53 -10.81 5.41 -3.57
N ASN A 54 -11.13 5.72 -2.33
CA ASN A 54 -12.47 5.56 -1.76
C ASN A 54 -13.52 6.32 -2.60
N SER A 55 -14.75 5.79 -2.60
CA SER A 55 -15.89 6.31 -3.37
C SER A 55 -15.79 6.16 -4.90
N MET A 56 -14.76 5.49 -5.45
CA MET A 56 -14.65 5.23 -6.90
C MET A 56 -14.85 3.76 -7.27
N ARG A 57 -13.85 2.91 -7.01
CA ARG A 57 -13.85 1.48 -7.32
C ARG A 57 -13.16 0.70 -6.19
N LYS A 58 -12.80 -0.57 -6.44
CA LYS A 58 -12.17 -1.44 -5.45
C LYS A 58 -10.71 -1.06 -5.18
N GLN A 59 -10.32 -1.20 -3.92
CA GLN A 59 -8.94 -1.06 -3.43
C GLN A 59 -8.19 -2.39 -3.62
N SER A 60 -7.87 -2.75 -4.86
CA SER A 60 -7.15 -4.00 -5.14
C SER A 60 -5.72 -3.94 -4.58
N LEU A 61 -5.41 -4.86 -3.67
CA LEU A 61 -4.08 -5.01 -3.06
C LEU A 61 -3.55 -6.42 -3.29
N TYR A 62 -2.26 -6.52 -3.54
CA TYR A 62 -1.53 -7.75 -3.80
C TYR A 62 -0.51 -7.96 -2.69
N ASN A 63 -0.31 -9.21 -2.29
CA ASN A 63 0.76 -9.57 -1.39
C ASN A 63 1.96 -10.05 -2.20
N VAL A 64 3.13 -9.48 -1.94
CA VAL A 64 4.41 -10.02 -2.39
C VAL A 64 5.06 -10.73 -1.20
N HIS A 65 5.54 -11.95 -1.43
CA HIS A 65 6.28 -12.73 -0.44
C HIS A 65 7.60 -13.16 -1.07
N ILE A 66 8.71 -12.64 -0.58
CA ILE A 66 10.07 -12.90 -1.06
C ILE A 66 10.79 -13.72 -0.01
N THR A 67 11.37 -14.85 -0.40
CA THR A 67 12.21 -15.69 0.46
C THR A 67 13.62 -15.77 -0.09
N VAL A 68 14.60 -15.87 0.80
CA VAL A 68 16.01 -16.10 0.46
C VAL A 68 16.42 -17.46 1.02
N ASP A 69 16.83 -18.36 0.14
CA ASP A 69 17.28 -19.70 0.50
C ASP A 69 18.81 -19.81 0.39
N VAL A 70 19.46 -20.34 1.42
CA VAL A 70 20.89 -20.66 1.39
C VAL A 70 21.07 -22.17 1.23
N LYS A 71 21.89 -22.57 0.24
CA LYS A 71 22.14 -23.98 -0.05
C LYS A 71 22.66 -24.70 1.19
N GLY A 72 21.97 -25.77 1.59
CA GLY A 72 22.34 -26.59 2.75
C GLY A 72 21.83 -26.09 4.10
N TYR A 73 21.25 -24.88 4.17
CA TYR A 73 20.71 -24.30 5.41
C TYR A 73 19.19 -24.05 5.36
N GLY A 74 18.59 -24.05 4.16
CA GLY A 74 17.15 -23.82 3.98
C GLY A 74 16.80 -22.33 3.85
N GLU A 75 15.55 -21.99 4.15
CA GLU A 75 15.04 -20.62 4.15
C GLU A 75 15.75 -19.81 5.25
N PHE A 76 16.43 -18.74 4.84
CA PHE A 76 17.22 -17.89 5.73
C PHE A 76 16.44 -16.65 6.16
N ASP A 77 15.70 -16.04 5.23
CA ASP A 77 14.91 -14.84 5.49
C ASP A 77 13.69 -14.77 4.57
N ALA A 78 12.64 -14.11 5.07
CA ALA A 78 11.40 -13.89 4.37
C ALA A 78 10.89 -12.47 4.59
N TRP A 79 10.49 -11.81 3.50
CA TRP A 79 9.90 -10.48 3.51
C TRP A 79 8.57 -10.49 2.80
N SER A 80 7.55 -9.90 3.41
CA SER A 80 6.22 -9.77 2.83
C SER A 80 5.75 -8.32 2.85
N HIS A 81 5.06 -7.91 1.79
CA HIS A 81 4.49 -6.57 1.70
C HIS A 81 3.23 -6.54 0.86
N LEU A 82 2.29 -5.68 1.25
CA LEU A 82 1.10 -5.41 0.46
C LEU A 82 1.37 -4.23 -0.46
N PHE A 83 0.99 -4.37 -1.72
CA PHE A 83 1.16 -3.30 -2.71
C PHE A 83 -0.05 -3.24 -3.65
N GLY A 84 -0.29 -2.07 -4.24
CA GLY A 84 -1.41 -1.85 -5.15
C GLY A 84 -0.97 -1.08 -6.38
N PHE A 85 -1.33 -1.57 -7.56
CA PHE A 85 -1.02 -0.90 -8.83
C PHE A 85 -1.88 0.35 -8.99
N ARG A 86 -1.25 1.52 -9.04
CA ARG A 86 -1.93 2.79 -9.28
C ARG A 86 -0.97 3.78 -9.93
N LYS A 87 -1.52 4.64 -10.78
CA LYS A 87 -0.83 5.82 -11.30
C LYS A 87 -1.48 7.07 -10.73
N ILE A 88 -0.72 7.90 -10.03
CA ILE A 88 -1.21 9.16 -9.47
C ILE A 88 -0.49 10.31 -10.16
N GLU A 89 -1.26 11.25 -10.70
CA GLU A 89 -0.74 12.42 -11.42
C GLU A 89 -1.34 13.68 -10.80
N SER A 90 -0.54 14.74 -10.69
CA SER A 90 -1.04 16.07 -10.34
C SER A 90 -0.45 17.14 -11.24
N HIS A 91 -1.25 18.14 -11.59
CA HIS A 91 -0.80 19.29 -12.38
C HIS A 91 -1.44 20.57 -11.87
N ILE A 92 -0.70 21.68 -11.98
CA ILE A 92 -1.23 23.01 -11.73
C ILE A 92 -1.75 23.54 -13.07
N ASP A 93 -3.02 23.91 -13.11
CA ASP A 93 -3.62 24.54 -14.26
C ASP A 93 -3.19 26.01 -14.35
N SER A 94 -2.61 26.41 -15.48
CA SER A 94 -2.17 27.77 -15.74
C SER A 94 -3.31 28.79 -15.81
N ALA A 95 -4.53 28.35 -16.16
CA ALA A 95 -5.67 29.24 -16.30
C ALA A 95 -6.32 29.56 -14.94
N THR A 96 -6.49 28.55 -14.10
CA THR A 96 -7.18 28.69 -12.80
C THR A 96 -6.22 28.81 -11.60
N SER A 97 -4.92 28.55 -11.79
CA SER A 97 -3.96 28.30 -10.71
C SER A 97 -4.36 27.15 -9.77
N GLY A 98 -5.38 26.38 -10.12
CA GLY A 98 -5.87 25.25 -9.35
C GLY A 98 -4.98 24.03 -9.54
N ARG A 99 -4.91 23.16 -8.53
CA ARG A 99 -4.25 21.85 -8.65
C ARG A 99 -5.28 20.77 -8.98
N LEU A 100 -5.04 20.06 -10.07
CA LEU A 100 -5.85 18.95 -10.53
C LEU A 100 -5.15 17.64 -10.23
N PHE A 101 -5.89 16.68 -9.69
CA PHE A 101 -5.42 15.34 -9.38
C PHE A 101 -6.08 14.32 -10.31
N LYS A 102 -5.29 13.34 -10.77
CA LYS A 102 -5.78 12.20 -11.54
C LYS A 102 -5.27 10.91 -10.91
N VAL A 103 -6.13 9.90 -10.86
CA VAL A 103 -5.77 8.55 -10.47
C VAL A 103 -6.15 7.61 -11.62
N ASN A 104 -5.17 6.83 -12.08
CA ASN A 104 -5.31 5.91 -13.23
C ASN A 104 -5.88 6.63 -14.47
N GLY A 105 -5.43 7.87 -14.70
CA GLY A 105 -5.86 8.73 -15.81
C GLY A 105 -7.20 9.45 -15.61
N GLN A 106 -7.97 9.15 -14.56
CA GLN A 106 -9.26 9.78 -14.28
C GLN A 106 -9.12 10.95 -13.31
N PRO A 107 -9.67 12.14 -13.61
CA PRO A 107 -9.65 13.27 -12.69
C PRO A 107 -10.49 12.98 -11.45
N ILE A 108 -9.99 13.37 -10.29
CA ILE A 108 -10.68 13.21 -9.00
C ILE A 108 -10.81 14.54 -8.28
N ILE A 109 -11.94 14.71 -7.59
CA ILE A 109 -12.13 15.80 -6.63
C ILE A 109 -11.65 15.30 -5.28
N ILE A 110 -10.80 16.06 -4.62
CA ILE A 110 -10.27 15.69 -3.30
C ILE A 110 -11.32 16.01 -2.23
N HIS A 111 -11.77 14.97 -1.54
CA HIS A 111 -12.58 15.06 -0.33
C HIS A 111 -11.71 14.54 0.81
N GLY A 112 -11.37 15.41 1.76
CA GLY A 112 -10.36 15.04 2.74
C GLY A 112 -10.28 15.97 3.92
N GLY A 113 -9.34 15.65 4.81
CA GLY A 113 -9.05 16.41 6.01
C GLY A 113 -7.55 16.45 6.31
N ASN A 114 -7.18 17.36 7.19
CA ASN A 114 -5.84 17.37 7.77
C ASN A 114 -5.79 16.35 8.91
N TRP A 115 -4.76 15.52 8.91
CA TRP A 115 -4.45 14.61 10.00
C TRP A 115 -3.37 15.20 10.89
N ILE A 116 -3.62 15.15 12.19
CA ILE A 116 -2.69 15.48 13.26
C ILE A 116 -2.62 14.24 14.15
N LEU A 117 -1.54 14.13 14.93
CA LEU A 117 -1.34 13.08 15.94
C LEU A 117 -2.64 12.78 16.69
N SER A 118 -3.10 11.53 16.60
CA SER A 118 -4.33 11.10 17.27
C SER A 118 -4.18 11.18 18.81
N ASP A 119 -2.96 10.98 19.34
CA ASP A 119 -2.70 11.01 20.79
C ASP A 119 -1.52 11.93 21.15
N GLY A 120 -1.72 12.87 22.08
CA GLY A 120 -0.67 13.78 22.55
C GLY A 120 0.44 13.10 23.37
N LEU A 121 0.22 11.89 23.90
CA LEU A 121 1.23 11.07 24.56
C LEU A 121 1.78 9.97 23.64
N LEU A 122 1.44 10.01 22.35
CA LEU A 122 1.89 9.07 21.32
C LEU A 122 1.55 7.60 21.62
N ARG A 123 0.46 7.36 22.39
CA ARG A 123 -0.06 6.02 22.66
C ARG A 123 -0.90 5.54 21.48
N LEU A 124 -0.22 5.22 20.40
CA LEU A 124 -0.82 4.75 19.15
C LEU A 124 -1.03 3.23 19.22
N SER A 125 -2.29 2.79 19.10
CA SER A 125 -2.66 1.37 18.99
C SER A 125 -3.19 1.06 17.60
N LYS A 126 -3.09 -0.21 17.19
CA LYS A 126 -3.54 -0.64 15.86
C LYS A 126 -5.04 -0.45 15.69
N GLU A 127 -5.80 -0.78 16.73
CA GLU A 127 -7.26 -0.67 16.78
C GLU A 127 -7.70 0.78 16.64
N ARG A 128 -6.96 1.71 17.26
CA ARG A 128 -7.23 3.14 17.14
C ARG A 128 -6.95 3.64 15.73
N SER A 129 -5.80 3.32 15.17
CA SER A 129 -5.46 3.67 13.79
C SER A 129 -6.50 3.13 12.80
N GLU A 130 -6.92 1.87 12.94
CA GLU A 130 -7.98 1.30 12.10
C GLU A 130 -9.29 2.07 12.25
N THR A 131 -9.71 2.32 13.49
CA THR A 131 -10.98 3.00 13.79
C THR A 131 -11.00 4.40 13.21
N ASP A 132 -9.92 5.16 13.42
CA ASP A 132 -9.80 6.54 12.93
C ASP A 132 -9.83 6.55 11.40
N ILE A 133 -9.01 5.73 10.72
CA ILE A 133 -9.00 5.68 9.25
C ILE A 133 -10.34 5.21 8.67
N LYS A 134 -10.94 4.18 9.26
CA LYS A 134 -12.27 3.69 8.86
C LYS A 134 -13.34 4.76 9.01
N PHE A 135 -13.26 5.58 10.05
CA PHE A 135 -14.16 6.71 10.23
C PHE A 135 -14.04 7.72 9.08
N HIS A 136 -12.81 8.09 8.69
CA HIS A 136 -12.58 8.97 7.53
C HIS A 136 -13.10 8.37 6.22
N ALA A 137 -12.89 7.06 6.01
CA ALA A 137 -13.42 6.37 4.84
C ALA A 137 -14.95 6.34 4.80
N ASN A 138 -15.60 6.14 5.96
CA ASN A 138 -17.06 6.19 6.08
C ASN A 138 -17.64 7.60 5.86
N MET A 139 -16.84 8.66 6.07
CA MET A 139 -17.18 10.03 5.69
C MET A 139 -16.97 10.32 4.19
N HIS A 140 -16.71 9.28 3.38
CA HIS A 140 -16.43 9.39 1.95
C HIS A 140 -15.19 10.21 1.60
N PHE A 141 -14.24 10.35 2.53
CA PHE A 141 -12.95 10.96 2.21
C PHE A 141 -12.16 10.04 1.29
N ASN A 142 -11.39 10.64 0.39
CA ASN A 142 -10.48 9.96 -0.53
C ASN A 142 -9.02 10.41 -0.36
N MET A 143 -8.76 11.42 0.48
CA MET A 143 -7.41 11.87 0.82
C MET A 143 -7.33 12.33 2.27
N ILE A 144 -6.19 12.07 2.89
CA ILE A 144 -5.78 12.65 4.17
C ILE A 144 -4.47 13.39 3.94
N HIS A 145 -4.33 14.56 4.56
CA HIS A 145 -3.07 15.30 4.56
C HIS A 145 -2.44 15.24 5.95
N CYS A 146 -1.39 14.42 6.09
CA CYS A 146 -0.58 14.37 7.30
C CYS A 146 0.13 15.71 7.49
N TRP A 147 -0.26 16.46 8.52
CA TRP A 147 0.29 17.78 8.78
C TRP A 147 1.75 17.67 9.26
N GLY A 148 2.65 18.39 8.58
CA GLY A 148 4.10 18.25 8.78
C GLY A 148 4.67 18.75 10.11
N GLY A 149 3.88 19.39 10.98
CA GLY A 149 4.33 19.72 12.33
C GLY A 149 4.03 18.62 13.37
N GLY A 150 3.45 17.50 12.93
CA GLY A 150 3.33 16.27 13.71
C GLY A 150 4.52 15.34 13.49
N LEU A 151 4.34 14.06 13.82
CA LEU A 151 5.29 13.00 13.45
C LEU A 151 4.81 12.31 12.17
N ALA A 152 5.74 11.69 11.45
CA ALA A 152 5.38 10.65 10.49
C ALA A 152 4.64 9.53 11.23
N GLU A 153 3.51 9.11 10.71
CA GLU A 153 2.67 8.09 11.35
C GLU A 153 3.31 6.70 11.26
N ARG A 154 2.77 5.76 12.04
CA ARG A 154 3.27 4.37 12.01
C ARG A 154 2.85 3.67 10.72
N THR A 155 3.56 2.59 10.38
CA THR A 155 3.26 1.73 9.23
C THR A 155 1.81 1.25 9.18
N GLU A 156 1.18 1.03 10.33
CA GLU A 156 -0.21 0.61 10.44
C GLU A 156 -1.20 1.65 9.92
N PHE A 157 -0.91 2.94 10.11
CA PHE A 157 -1.72 4.03 9.55
C PHE A 157 -1.77 3.93 8.02
N TYR A 158 -0.61 3.81 7.37
CA TYR A 158 -0.50 3.71 5.92
C TYR A 158 -1.15 2.43 5.39
N HIS A 159 -0.97 1.30 6.09
CA HIS A 159 -1.62 0.05 5.78
C HIS A 159 -3.15 0.15 5.76
N TYR A 160 -3.74 0.80 6.78
CA TYR A 160 -5.18 1.03 6.79
C TYR A 160 -5.62 2.03 5.72
N CYS A 161 -4.82 3.06 5.42
CA CYS A 161 -5.10 3.97 4.29
C CYS A 161 -5.18 3.21 2.95
N ASP A 162 -4.26 2.28 2.71
CA ASP A 162 -4.29 1.42 1.52
C ASP A 162 -5.53 0.53 1.47
N ILE A 163 -5.93 -0.07 2.59
CA ILE A 163 -7.13 -0.91 2.69
C ILE A 163 -8.40 -0.11 2.44
N TYR A 164 -8.51 1.08 3.05
CA TYR A 164 -9.73 1.88 3.04
C TYR A 164 -9.78 2.88 1.86
N GLY A 165 -8.74 2.95 1.04
CA GLY A 165 -8.75 3.76 -0.19
C GLY A 165 -8.41 5.25 0.05
N LEU A 166 -7.65 5.58 1.08
CA LEU A 166 -7.29 6.96 1.40
C LEU A 166 -5.90 7.29 0.84
N LEU A 167 -5.82 8.32 0.00
CA LEU A 167 -4.56 8.87 -0.47
C LEU A 167 -3.90 9.68 0.64
N ASP A 168 -2.58 9.56 0.83
CA ASP A 168 -1.83 10.52 1.65
C ASP A 168 -1.28 11.64 0.76
N ALA A 169 -1.65 12.88 1.05
CA ALA A 169 -1.14 14.06 0.35
C ALA A 169 0.38 14.24 0.48
N CYS A 170 1.03 13.68 1.51
CA CYS A 170 2.49 13.60 1.58
C CYS A 170 3.03 12.75 0.42
N CYS A 171 2.48 11.56 0.18
CA CYS A 171 2.86 10.69 -0.93
C CYS A 171 2.60 11.30 -2.32
N VAL A 172 1.66 12.25 -2.45
CA VAL A 172 1.39 12.92 -3.74
C VAL A 172 2.36 14.09 -4.01
N ARG A 173 3.09 14.57 -2.99
CA ARG A 173 4.09 15.64 -3.12
C ARG A 173 5.54 15.17 -2.93
N CYS A 174 5.77 14.10 -2.19
CA CYS A 174 7.11 13.64 -1.83
C CYS A 174 7.57 12.52 -2.77
N TRP A 175 8.68 12.80 -3.46
CA TRP A 175 9.47 11.83 -4.24
C TRP A 175 9.97 10.65 -3.36
N GLU A 176 10.20 10.88 -2.06
CA GLU A 176 10.76 9.88 -1.12
C GLU A 176 9.76 8.79 -0.67
N CYS A 177 8.45 8.97 -0.84
CA CYS A 177 7.47 7.90 -0.56
C CYS A 177 7.06 7.11 -1.83
N GLN A 178 7.74 7.33 -2.95
CA GLN A 178 7.44 6.67 -4.23
C GLN A 178 7.99 5.24 -4.35
N ASP A 179 8.60 4.67 -3.31
CA ASP A 179 9.13 3.30 -3.31
C ASP A 179 8.06 2.20 -3.51
N THR A 180 6.78 2.57 -3.66
CA THR A 180 5.69 1.65 -4.05
C THR A 180 5.15 1.90 -5.46
N VAL A 181 5.77 2.77 -6.25
CA VAL A 181 5.47 2.92 -7.68
C VAL A 181 6.46 2.06 -8.45
N ILE A 182 6.01 0.86 -8.83
CA ILE A 182 6.70 0.06 -9.84
C ILE A 182 6.44 0.75 -11.18
N GLU A 183 7.44 1.47 -11.71
CA GLU A 183 7.49 1.84 -13.13
C GLU A 183 7.77 0.62 -14.02
#